data_AF-A0A2K1EQX2-F1
#
_entry.id   AF-A0A2K1EQX2-F1
#
_cell.length_a   1.000
_cell.length_b   1.000
_cell.length_c   1.000
_cell.angle_alpha   90.00
_cell.angle_beta   90.00
_cell.angle_gamma   90.00
#
_symmetry.space_group_name_H-M   'P 1'
#
loop_
_entity.id
_entity.type
_entity.pdbx_description
1 polymer ?
#
loop_
_entity_poly.entity_id
_entity_poly.type
_entity_poly.pdbx_seq_one_letter_code
_entity_poly.pdbx_strand_id
1 'polypeptide(L)'
;MIPDEDTEQTPVVTDLGGATALSYRKARNIAARLYKKADADDKKVISGMVSDCEFVEEWLVTGRRPGNKRGVERLAAYQREKLVDPLRMQAYVSNSKAGSSSNLSDGEHFQIEEALRVLTDLERDCFLLSYGHCLPHSYISDVMGLSRGNVSTLLQRAKEKIKENRNNNLFLT
;
A
#
# COMPACT_ATOMS: atom_id res chain seq x y z
N MET A 1 7.15 -33.10 -47.09
CA MET A 1 5.71 -33.08 -47.42
C MET A 1 5.10 -34.14 -46.52
N ILE A 2 4.61 -33.81 -45.34
CA ILE A 2 3.36 -33.07 -45.06
C ILE A 2 3.57 -32.17 -43.82
N PRO A 3 2.97 -30.96 -43.78
CA PRO A 3 3.07 -30.02 -42.66
C PRO A 3 1.92 -30.26 -41.67
N ASP A 4 2.16 -30.10 -40.37
CA ASP A 4 1.09 -29.82 -39.42
C ASP A 4 1.51 -28.57 -38.63
N GLU A 5 0.90 -27.46 -39.03
CA GLU A 5 0.97 -26.17 -38.37
C GLU A 5 0.35 -26.31 -36.97
N ASP A 6 1.18 -26.16 -35.94
CA ASP A 6 0.71 -25.76 -34.62
C ASP A 6 0.15 -24.33 -34.75
N THR A 7 -1.08 -24.22 -35.25
CA THR A 7 -1.84 -22.97 -35.24
C THR A 7 -2.07 -22.59 -33.78
N GLU A 8 -1.20 -21.72 -33.26
CA GLU A 8 -1.44 -20.96 -32.04
C GLU A 8 -2.73 -20.15 -32.24
N GLN A 9 -3.86 -20.74 -31.87
CA GLN A 9 -5.12 -20.02 -31.78
C GLN A 9 -4.94 -18.96 -30.70
N THR A 10 -4.77 -17.70 -31.09
CA THR A 10 -4.79 -16.58 -30.16
C THR A 10 -6.05 -16.71 -29.29
N PRO A 11 -5.93 -16.80 -27.96
CA PRO A 11 -7.11 -17.01 -27.12
C PRO A 11 -8.04 -15.83 -27.32
N VAL A 12 -9.29 -16.11 -27.72
CA VAL A 12 -10.32 -15.09 -27.82
C VAL A 12 -10.57 -14.56 -26.41
N VAL A 13 -9.96 -13.42 -26.09
CA VAL A 13 -10.14 -12.75 -24.79
C VAL A 13 -11.55 -12.18 -24.77
N THR A 14 -12.43 -12.85 -24.05
CA THR A 14 -13.79 -12.35 -23.81
C THR A 14 -13.73 -11.41 -22.62
N ASP A 15 -13.95 -10.12 -22.88
CA ASP A 15 -14.10 -9.14 -21.81
C ASP A 15 -15.42 -9.39 -21.07
N LEU A 16 -15.33 -9.80 -19.81
CA LEU A 16 -16.48 -10.07 -18.95
C LEU A 16 -16.96 -8.80 -18.21
N GLY A 17 -16.34 -7.65 -18.45
CA GLY A 17 -16.61 -6.37 -17.78
C GLY A 17 -16.00 -6.31 -16.38
N GLY A 18 -16.56 -5.43 -15.53
CA GLY A 18 -16.06 -5.21 -14.17
C GLY A 18 -16.14 -6.45 -13.25
N ALA A 19 -15.29 -6.47 -12.23
CA ALA A 19 -15.24 -7.54 -11.21
C ALA A 19 -16.51 -7.52 -10.33
N THR A 20 -17.54 -8.25 -10.75
CA THR A 20 -18.86 -8.33 -10.09
C THR A 20 -19.24 -9.80 -9.94
N ALA A 21 -20.13 -10.14 -9.00
CA ALA A 21 -20.55 -11.53 -8.80
C ALA A 21 -21.08 -12.20 -10.09
N LEU A 22 -21.72 -11.41 -10.96
CA LEU A 22 -22.24 -11.88 -12.24
C LEU A 22 -21.12 -12.20 -13.25
N SER A 23 -20.04 -11.42 -13.29
CA SER A 23 -18.89 -11.71 -14.16
C SER A 23 -18.15 -12.97 -13.72
N TYR A 24 -17.96 -13.19 -12.41
CA TYR A 24 -17.39 -14.44 -11.89
C TYR A 24 -18.28 -15.66 -12.15
N ARG A 25 -19.61 -15.53 -12.07
CA ARG A 25 -20.54 -16.60 -12.46
C ARG A 25 -20.40 -16.98 -13.94
N LYS A 26 -20.26 -15.97 -14.82
CA LYS A 26 -20.02 -16.21 -16.25
C LYS A 26 -18.67 -16.89 -16.49
N ALA A 27 -17.60 -16.43 -15.83
CA ALA A 27 -16.27 -17.03 -15.88
C ALA A 27 -16.31 -18.50 -15.44
N ARG A 28 -16.97 -18.81 -14.32
CA ARG A 28 -17.17 -20.17 -13.83
C ARG A 28 -17.84 -21.06 -14.89
N ASN A 29 -18.91 -20.58 -15.51
CA ASN A 29 -19.63 -21.35 -16.53
C ASN A 29 -18.79 -21.61 -17.78
N ILE A 30 -17.91 -20.67 -18.17
CA ILE A 30 -16.96 -20.86 -19.27
C ILE A 30 -15.91 -21.89 -18.89
N ALA A 31 -15.27 -21.74 -17.72
CA ALA A 31 -14.28 -22.68 -17.21
C ALA A 31 -14.86 -24.11 -17.07
N ALA A 32 -16.10 -24.24 -16.58
CA ALA A 32 -16.79 -25.54 -16.48
C ALA A 32 -17.07 -26.18 -17.85
N ARG A 33 -17.27 -25.38 -18.91
CA ARG A 33 -17.39 -25.91 -20.28
C ARG A 33 -16.04 -26.38 -20.82
N LEU A 34 -14.97 -25.64 -20.54
CA LEU A 34 -13.61 -26.03 -20.92
C LEU A 34 -13.17 -27.31 -20.22
N TYR A 35 -13.49 -27.45 -18.93
CA TYR A 35 -13.20 -28.65 -18.13
C TYR A 35 -13.73 -29.94 -18.78
N LYS A 36 -14.91 -29.88 -19.40
CA LYS A 36 -15.52 -31.04 -20.08
C LYS A 36 -14.78 -31.47 -21.35
N LYS A 37 -14.06 -30.55 -21.99
CA LYS A 37 -13.33 -30.77 -23.24
C LYS A 37 -11.82 -30.95 -23.06
N ALA A 38 -11.32 -30.69 -21.86
CA ALA A 38 -9.89 -30.69 -21.55
C ALA A 38 -9.32 -32.10 -21.36
N ASP A 39 -7.99 -32.22 -21.49
CA ASP A 39 -7.23 -33.42 -21.17
C ASP A 39 -6.99 -33.56 -19.65
N ALA A 40 -6.43 -34.68 -19.18
CA ALA A 40 -6.25 -34.99 -17.77
C ALA A 40 -5.44 -33.94 -16.99
N ASP A 41 -4.36 -33.42 -17.59
CA ASP A 41 -3.51 -32.40 -16.95
C ASP A 41 -4.21 -31.04 -16.88
N ASP A 42 -4.83 -30.63 -17.98
CA ASP A 42 -5.60 -29.38 -18.07
C ASP A 42 -6.82 -29.39 -17.14
N LYS A 43 -7.46 -30.55 -16.93
CA LYS A 43 -8.57 -30.69 -15.98
C LYS A 43 -8.16 -30.28 -14.58
N LYS A 44 -6.96 -30.63 -14.12
CA LYS A 44 -6.50 -30.24 -12.77
C LYS A 44 -6.42 -28.72 -12.65
N VAL A 45 -5.83 -28.05 -13.63
CA VAL A 45 -5.70 -26.59 -13.65
C VAL A 45 -7.07 -25.92 -13.73
N ILE A 46 -7.93 -26.36 -14.65
CA ILE A 46 -9.27 -25.78 -14.84
C ILE A 46 -10.15 -26.04 -13.61
N SER A 47 -10.01 -27.16 -12.92
CA SER A 47 -10.74 -27.41 -11.67
C SER A 47 -10.37 -26.42 -10.57
N GLY A 48 -9.11 -25.99 -10.49
CA GLY A 48 -8.67 -24.91 -9.62
C GLY A 48 -9.32 -23.58 -10.00
N MET A 49 -9.30 -23.22 -11.29
CA MET A 49 -9.94 -22.00 -11.80
C MET A 49 -11.44 -21.93 -11.49
N VAL A 50 -12.16 -23.05 -11.61
CA VAL A 50 -13.58 -23.14 -11.24
C VAL A 50 -13.76 -22.90 -9.75
N SER A 51 -12.95 -23.54 -8.91
CA SER A 51 -13.02 -23.43 -7.45
C SER A 51 -12.74 -22.00 -6.98
N ASP A 52 -11.77 -21.32 -7.60
CA ASP A 52 -11.46 -19.92 -7.30
C ASP A 52 -12.61 -18.98 -7.70
N CYS A 53 -13.23 -19.20 -8.86
CA CYS A 53 -14.40 -18.42 -9.28
C CYS A 53 -15.59 -18.63 -8.35
N GLU A 54 -15.83 -19.85 -7.89
CA GLU A 54 -16.89 -20.16 -6.91
C GLU A 54 -16.63 -19.49 -5.57
N PHE A 55 -15.38 -19.52 -5.10
CA PHE A 55 -14.97 -18.86 -3.87
C PHE A 55 -15.20 -17.34 -3.95
N VAL A 56 -14.79 -16.69 -5.03
CA VAL A 56 -14.99 -15.25 -5.19
C VAL A 56 -16.47 -14.91 -5.36
N GLU A 57 -17.24 -15.71 -6.10
CA GLU A 57 -18.69 -15.51 -6.23
C GLU A 57 -19.40 -15.57 -4.87
N GLU A 58 -19.13 -16.60 -4.06
CA GLU A 58 -19.73 -16.74 -2.73
C GLU A 58 -19.34 -15.57 -1.82
N TRP A 59 -18.08 -15.12 -1.88
CA TRP A 59 -17.63 -13.98 -1.08
C TRP A 59 -18.35 -12.69 -1.48
N LEU A 60 -18.43 -12.38 -2.77
CA LEU A 60 -19.07 -11.16 -3.26
C LEU A 60 -20.58 -11.15 -2.98
N VAL A 61 -21.25 -12.31 -3.01
CA VAL A 61 -22.70 -12.42 -2.74
C VAL A 61 -23.00 -12.35 -1.25
N THR A 62 -22.22 -13.05 -0.42
CA THR A 62 -22.50 -13.14 1.03
C THR A 62 -21.84 -12.03 1.84
N GLY A 63 -20.83 -11.35 1.28
CA GLY A 63 -19.96 -10.41 1.99
C GLY A 63 -19.11 -11.07 3.09
N ARG A 64 -19.08 -12.41 3.16
CA ARG A 64 -18.38 -13.19 4.17
C ARG A 64 -17.40 -14.14 3.50
N ARG A 65 -16.31 -14.47 4.19
CA ARG A 65 -15.36 -15.46 3.69
C ARG A 65 -16.06 -16.82 3.50
N PRO A 66 -16.05 -17.40 2.28
CA PRO A 66 -16.62 -18.71 2.00
C PRO A 66 -16.10 -19.80 2.93
N GLY A 67 -16.96 -20.76 3.26
CA GLY A 67 -16.64 -21.86 4.17
C GLY A 67 -16.65 -21.52 5.68
N ASN A 68 -16.79 -20.25 6.05
CA ASN A 68 -16.86 -19.85 7.46
C ASN A 68 -18.32 -19.78 7.94
N LYS A 69 -18.78 -20.78 8.71
CA LYS A 69 -20.16 -20.81 9.24
C LYS A 69 -20.45 -19.80 10.35
N ARG A 70 -19.41 -19.26 11.00
CA ARG A 70 -19.51 -18.32 12.14
C ARG A 70 -18.93 -16.97 11.75
N GLY A 71 -19.48 -15.88 12.26
CA GLY A 71 -18.89 -14.55 12.06
C GLY A 71 -17.66 -14.30 12.91
N VAL A 72 -17.01 -13.16 12.68
CA VAL A 72 -15.77 -12.74 13.38
C VAL A 72 -15.99 -12.53 14.88
N GLU A 73 -17.23 -12.29 15.29
CA GLU A 73 -17.63 -12.18 16.70
C GLU A 73 -17.52 -13.51 17.46
N ARG A 74 -17.59 -14.65 16.76
CA ARG A 74 -17.54 -16.01 17.33
C ARG A 74 -16.35 -16.82 16.83
N LEU A 75 -15.15 -16.24 16.94
CA LEU A 75 -13.89 -16.94 16.70
C LEU A 75 -13.59 -17.99 17.77
N ALA A 76 -12.98 -19.11 17.38
CA ALA A 76 -12.48 -20.12 18.31
C ALA A 76 -11.29 -19.58 19.12
N ALA A 77 -10.99 -20.19 20.28
CA ALA A 77 -9.89 -19.73 21.16
C ALA A 77 -8.55 -19.60 20.40
N TYR A 78 -8.17 -20.63 19.63
CA TYR A 78 -6.95 -20.63 18.81
C TYR A 78 -6.92 -19.59 17.68
N GLN A 79 -8.08 -19.07 17.25
CA GLN A 79 -8.15 -17.99 16.26
C GLN A 79 -8.04 -16.61 16.92
N ARG A 80 -8.42 -16.50 18.20
CA ARG A 80 -8.28 -15.29 19.01
C ARG A 80 -6.84 -15.13 19.51
N GLU A 81 -6.21 -16.24 19.88
CA GLU A 81 -4.86 -16.27 20.42
C GLU A 81 -3.84 -16.26 19.28
N LYS A 82 -3.14 -15.14 19.11
CA LYS A 82 -1.91 -15.10 18.31
C LYS A 82 -0.74 -15.28 19.26
N LEU A 83 0.13 -16.26 18.98
CA LEU A 83 1.39 -16.40 19.67
C LEU A 83 2.26 -15.18 19.33
N VAL A 84 2.44 -14.31 20.31
CA VAL A 84 3.29 -13.11 20.21
C VAL A 84 4.39 -13.27 21.25
N ASP A 85 5.63 -12.99 20.83
CA ASP A 85 6.77 -12.93 21.75
C ASP A 85 6.49 -11.86 22.83
N PRO A 86 6.52 -12.20 24.13
CA PRO A 86 6.24 -11.26 25.20
C PRO A 86 7.14 -10.02 25.17
N LEU A 87 8.38 -10.15 24.68
CA LEU A 87 9.28 -9.00 24.51
C LEU A 87 8.77 -8.02 23.43
N ARG A 88 8.21 -8.55 22.35
CA ARG A 88 7.56 -7.73 21.30
C ARG A 88 6.28 -7.09 21.83
N MET A 89 5.52 -7.79 22.66
CA MET A 89 4.31 -7.24 23.28
C MET A 89 4.63 -6.10 24.26
N GLN A 90 5.72 -6.22 25.02
CA GLN A 90 6.20 -5.17 25.92
C GLN A 90 6.47 -3.86 25.17
N ALA A 91 7.04 -3.94 23.97
CA ALA A 91 7.27 -2.76 23.12
C ALA A 91 5.98 -2.03 22.69
N TYR A 92 4.83 -2.70 22.65
CA TYR A 92 3.52 -2.08 22.36
C TYR A 92 2.84 -1.52 23.61
N VAL A 93 3.13 -2.06 24.79
CA VAL A 93 2.48 -1.68 26.06
C VAL A 93 3.27 -0.57 26.78
N SER A 94 4.59 -0.53 26.63
CA SER A 94 5.36 0.61 27.12
C SER A 94 4.97 1.85 26.31
N ASN A 95 4.36 2.83 26.97
CA ASN A 95 4.13 4.17 26.40
C ASN A 95 5.44 4.83 25.92
N SER A 96 6.57 4.27 26.34
CA SER A 96 7.86 4.43 25.68
C SER A 96 7.96 3.45 24.51
N LYS A 97 8.00 3.97 23.28
CA LYS A 97 8.73 3.38 22.13
C LYS A 97 7.98 2.38 21.21
N ALA A 98 6.66 2.47 21.09
CA ALA A 98 5.95 1.87 19.95
C ALA A 98 5.92 2.82 18.73
N GLY A 99 7.05 3.04 18.06
CA GLY A 99 7.08 3.49 16.66
C GLY A 99 6.60 4.91 16.30
N SER A 100 6.44 5.85 17.24
CA SER A 100 6.19 7.27 16.92
C SER A 100 7.50 8.02 16.60
N SER A 101 7.46 8.95 15.64
CA SER A 101 8.61 9.74 15.15
C SER A 101 9.14 10.79 16.13
N SER A 102 8.75 10.75 17.40
CA SER A 102 8.99 11.84 18.36
C SER A 102 9.51 11.28 19.69
N ASN A 103 10.76 10.81 19.69
CA ASN A 103 11.56 10.73 20.92
C ASN A 103 12.34 12.04 21.13
N LEU A 104 11.76 13.17 20.74
CA LEU A 104 12.38 14.48 20.92
C LEU A 104 11.95 15.01 22.28
N SER A 105 12.92 15.42 23.09
CA SER A 105 12.67 16.23 24.29
C SER A 105 11.98 17.54 23.90
N ASP A 106 11.23 18.15 24.82
CA ASP A 106 10.63 19.47 24.60
C ASP A 106 11.68 20.51 24.17
N GLY A 107 12.91 20.38 24.68
CA GLY A 107 14.04 21.21 24.27
C GLY A 107 14.48 20.98 22.81
N GLU A 108 14.48 19.74 22.33
CA GLU A 108 14.82 19.41 20.94
C GLU A 108 13.71 19.84 19.99
N HIS A 109 12.44 19.71 20.40
CA HIS A 109 11.30 20.27 19.69
C HIS A 109 11.43 21.79 19.54
N PHE A 110 11.78 22.49 20.62
CA PHE A 110 12.04 23.93 20.60
C PHE A 110 13.19 24.29 19.64
N GLN A 111 14.28 23.52 19.61
CA GLN A 111 15.38 23.75 18.69
C GLN A 111 14.95 23.59 17.23
N ILE A 112 14.12 22.60 16.90
CA ILE A 112 13.61 22.41 15.53
C ILE A 112 12.68 23.55 15.13
N GLU A 113 11.75 23.94 16.00
CA GLU A 113 10.86 25.09 15.79
C GLU A 113 11.66 26.37 15.53
N GLU A 114 12.67 26.64 16.35
CA GLU A 114 13.52 27.83 16.24
C GLU A 114 14.38 27.81 14.97
N ALA A 115 14.84 26.63 14.54
CA ALA A 115 15.53 26.46 13.26
C ALA A 115 14.62 26.77 12.06
N LEU A 116 13.35 26.36 12.12
CA LEU A 116 12.36 26.52 11.04
C LEU A 116 11.72 27.92 11.00
N ARG A 117 11.86 28.72 12.06
CA ARG A 117 11.25 30.05 12.18
C ARG A 117 11.78 31.07 11.18
N VAL A 118 13.04 30.92 10.73
CA VAL A 118 13.70 31.83 9.77
C VAL A 118 13.21 31.66 8.33
N LEU A 119 12.60 30.51 8.01
CA LEU A 119 12.10 30.22 6.68
C LEU A 119 10.79 30.98 6.41
N THR A 120 10.57 31.35 5.15
CA THR A 120 9.24 31.78 4.70
C THR A 120 8.25 30.61 4.70
N ASP A 121 6.95 30.87 4.76
CA ASP A 121 5.95 29.81 4.84
C ASP A 121 6.04 28.82 3.66
N LEU A 122 6.25 29.32 2.44
CA LEU A 122 6.46 28.47 1.25
C LEU A 122 7.72 27.61 1.33
N GLU A 123 8.83 28.18 1.82
CA GLU A 123 10.09 27.44 2.00
C GLU A 123 9.94 26.38 3.09
N ARG A 124 9.25 26.72 4.19
CA ARG A 124 8.98 25.82 5.31
C ARG A 124 8.12 24.64 4.87
N ASP A 125 7.05 24.90 4.14
CA ASP A 125 6.15 23.85 3.64
C ASP A 125 6.88 22.91 2.68
N CYS A 126 7.64 23.45 1.73
CA CYS A 126 8.46 22.63 0.83
C CYS A 126 9.48 21.79 1.59
N PHE A 127 10.13 22.36 2.60
CA PHE A 127 11.11 21.67 3.43
C PHE A 127 10.46 20.54 4.25
N LEU A 128 9.31 20.78 4.87
CA LEU A 128 8.59 19.81 5.70
C LEU A 128 8.02 18.66 4.85
N LEU A 129 7.47 18.95 3.66
CA LEU A 129 7.02 17.92 2.72
C LEU A 129 8.17 17.04 2.23
N SER A 130 9.35 17.63 1.95
CA SER A 130 10.50 16.87 1.47
C SER A 130 11.19 16.08 2.58
N TYR A 131 11.46 16.68 3.73
CA TYR A 131 12.31 16.09 4.79
C TYR A 131 11.52 15.51 5.96
N GLY A 132 10.35 16.06 6.28
CA GLY A 132 9.46 15.52 7.31
C GLY A 132 8.65 14.33 6.79
N HIS A 133 8.08 14.46 5.58
CA HIS A 133 7.24 13.43 4.98
C HIS A 133 7.94 12.57 3.91
N CYS A 134 9.21 12.85 3.60
CA CYS A 134 10.01 12.09 2.62
C CYS A 134 9.36 11.99 1.22
N LEU A 135 8.67 13.05 0.78
CA LEU A 135 7.97 13.05 -0.51
C LEU A 135 8.90 13.43 -1.67
N PRO A 136 8.69 12.87 -2.87
CA PRO A 136 9.47 13.22 -4.05
C PRO A 136 9.13 14.63 -4.55
N HIS A 137 10.11 15.32 -5.14
CA HIS A 137 9.95 16.72 -5.57
C HIS A 137 8.85 16.89 -6.64
N SER A 138 8.59 15.86 -7.44
CA SER A 138 7.48 15.85 -8.41
C SER A 138 6.12 15.94 -7.74
N TYR A 139 5.94 15.19 -6.65
CA TYR A 139 4.69 15.21 -5.90
C TYR A 139 4.50 16.55 -5.20
N ILE A 140 5.58 17.11 -4.65
CA ILE A 140 5.55 18.43 -4.00
C ILE A 140 5.19 19.52 -5.02
N SER A 141 5.75 19.48 -6.24
CA SER A 141 5.38 20.43 -7.30
C SER A 141 3.90 20.37 -7.64
N ASP A 142 3.33 19.17 -7.73
CA ASP A 142 1.93 18.98 -8.10
C ASP A 142 0.99 19.46 -6.99
N VAL A 143 1.32 19.17 -5.72
CA VAL A 143 0.54 19.60 -4.55
C VAL A 143 0.60 21.11 -4.33
N MET A 144 1.77 21.72 -4.52
CA MET A 144 2.00 23.16 -4.30
C MET A 144 1.68 24.01 -5.54
N GLY A 145 1.44 23.40 -6.71
CA GLY A 145 1.23 24.12 -7.97
C GLY A 145 2.48 24.88 -8.47
N LEU A 146 3.67 24.40 -8.12
CA LEU A 146 4.95 25.03 -8.48
C LEU A 146 5.69 24.20 -9.55
N SER A 147 6.63 24.81 -10.27
CA SER A 147 7.54 24.03 -11.12
C SER A 147 8.56 23.25 -10.29
N ARG A 148 9.00 22.08 -10.77
CA ARG A 148 10.03 21.26 -10.09
C ARG A 148 11.31 22.05 -9.80
N GLY A 149 11.71 22.94 -10.72
CA GLY A 149 12.88 23.80 -10.54
C GLY A 149 12.70 24.84 -9.42
N ASN A 150 11.49 25.37 -9.27
CA ASN A 150 11.16 26.29 -8.19
C ASN A 150 11.23 25.59 -6.82
N VAL A 151 10.66 24.38 -6.70
CA VAL A 151 10.76 23.56 -5.48
C VAL A 151 12.22 23.31 -5.09
N SER A 152 13.08 22.97 -6.05
CA SER A 152 14.51 22.75 -5.81
C SER A 152 15.22 24.03 -5.32
N THR A 153 14.86 25.18 -5.88
CA THR A 153 15.44 26.48 -5.49
C THR A 153 14.99 26.89 -4.10
N LEU A 154 13.70 26.70 -3.76
CA LEU A 154 13.15 26.95 -2.43
C LEU A 154 13.83 26.08 -1.37
N LEU A 155 14.03 24.79 -1.66
CA LEU A 155 14.73 23.87 -0.77
C LEU A 155 16.19 24.27 -0.55
N GLN A 156 16.88 24.73 -1.60
CA GLN A 156 18.27 25.20 -1.49
C GLN A 156 18.37 26.44 -0.59
N ARG A 157 17.49 27.43 -0.81
CA ARG A 157 17.41 28.64 0.04
C ARG A 157 17.08 28.31 1.49
N ALA A 158 16.13 27.40 1.72
CA ALA A 158 15.77 26.94 3.05
C ALA A 158 16.99 26.35 3.78
N LYS A 159 17.78 25.51 3.11
CA LYS A 159 19.01 24.92 3.68
C LYS A 159 20.06 25.97 4.02
N GLU A 160 20.27 26.94 3.14
CA GLU A 160 21.21 28.04 3.36
C GLU A 160 20.81 28.86 4.59
N LYS A 161 19.52 29.24 4.70
CA LYS A 161 18.99 29.95 5.87
C LYS A 161 19.12 29.16 7.17
N ILE A 162 18.84 27.86 7.16
CA ILE A 162 19.00 27.01 8.35
C ILE A 162 20.48 26.93 8.76
N LYS A 163 21.38 26.80 7.78
CA LYS A 163 22.83 26.75 8.02
C LYS A 163 23.34 28.06 8.63
N GLU A 164 22.90 29.20 8.09
CA GLU A 164 23.22 30.52 8.65
C GLU A 164 22.64 30.70 10.06
N ASN A 165 21.38 30.30 10.28
CA ASN A 165 20.73 30.36 11.58
C ASN A 165 21.49 29.52 12.62
N ARG A 166 21.91 28.30 12.26
CA ARG A 166 22.69 27.43 13.16
C ARG A 166 24.02 28.07 13.61
N ASN A 167 24.68 28.83 12.74
CA ASN A 167 25.94 29.49 13.09
C ASN A 167 25.75 30.73 13.96
N ASN A 168 24.61 31.42 13.83
CA ASN A 168 24.35 32.70 14.49
C ASN A 168 23.48 32.58 15.76
N ASN A 169 22.80 31.44 15.95
CA ASN A 169 21.82 31.25 17.01
C ASN A 169 22.36 30.37 18.14
N LEU A 170 22.41 30.95 19.34
CA LEU A 170 22.90 30.32 20.58
C LEU A 170 22.12 29.05 20.97
N PHE A 171 20.85 28.92 20.57
CA PHE A 171 20.03 27.77 20.93
C PHE A 171 20.24 26.55 20.01
N LEU A 172 20.93 26.74 18.89
CA LEU A 172 21.16 25.71 17.85
C LEU A 172 22.61 25.18 17.80
N THR A 173 23.48 25.66 18.70
CA THR A 173 24.86 25.21 18.87
C THR A 173 25.00 23.86 19.55
#